data_AF-A0A4Q3F6M7-F1
#
_entry.id   AF-A0A4Q3F6M7-F1
#
_cell.length_a   1.000
_cell.length_b   1.000
_cell.length_c   1.000
_cell.angle_alpha   90.00
_cell.angle_beta   90.00
_cell.angle_gamma   90.00
#
_symmetry.space_group_name_H-M   'P 1'
#
loop_
_entity.id
_entity.type
_entity.pdbx_description
1 polymer ?
#
loop_
_entity_poly.entity_id
_entity_poly.type
_entity_poly.pdbx_seq_one_letter_code
_entity_poly.pdbx_strand_id
1 'polypeptide(L)'
;MQVKILRFFSCFILLFTWAVSSSAQSRVISGKVIDSATTKPLDGVSISAVGTTIGAITNADGTFQLSVPNAVNQIRFSYLNYGTKTVSITNSSNLLVKLSAINNVLKEVVVVSVGYGTLDKREVSSAITHVGGGELQTVASNSPLQALQGKVAGLTITNGATGDPNSVPSVQLRGVSSRNAGLGPLYIVNGVIGANIDNINQNDIESIDVLKGGAASAIYGTRGGNGVIIITTKRGTSE
;
A
#
# COMPACT_ATOMS: atom_id res chain seq x y z
N MET A 1 46.17 55.02 33.26
CA MET A 1 45.04 54.06 33.43
C MET A 1 44.47 53.58 32.09
N GLN A 2 44.30 54.46 31.09
CA GLN A 2 43.71 54.11 29.79
C GLN A 2 44.48 53.06 28.95
N VAL A 3 45.82 53.05 28.99
CA VAL A 3 46.63 52.08 28.22
C VAL A 3 46.48 50.63 28.73
N LYS A 4 46.21 50.44 30.04
CA LYS A 4 45.96 49.11 30.62
C LYS A 4 44.58 48.57 30.20
N ILE A 5 43.57 49.44 30.13
CA ILE A 5 42.22 49.11 29.63
C ILE A 5 42.24 48.77 28.14
N LEU A 6 43.00 49.52 27.33
CA LEU A 6 43.11 49.25 25.89
C LEU A 6 43.80 47.90 25.60
N ARG A 7 44.84 47.56 26.38
CA ARG A 7 45.52 46.25 26.29
C ARG A 7 44.63 45.09 26.74
N PHE A 8 43.78 45.31 27.75
CA PHE A 8 42.82 44.30 28.22
C PHE A 8 41.71 44.05 27.19
N PHE A 9 41.22 45.12 26.54
CA PHE A 9 40.21 45.03 25.49
C PHE A 9 40.74 44.34 24.22
N SER A 10 41.99 44.62 23.83
CA SER A 10 42.65 43.94 22.72
C SER A 10 42.85 42.44 22.96
N CYS A 11 43.11 42.03 24.21
CA CYS A 11 43.27 40.62 24.57
C CYS A 11 41.91 39.88 24.56
N PHE A 12 40.83 40.56 24.96
CA PHE A 12 39.47 40.01 24.93
C PHE A 12 38.95 39.81 23.50
N ILE A 13 39.27 40.73 22.57
CA ILE A 13 38.96 40.58 21.14
C ILE A 13 39.73 39.42 20.52
N LEU A 14 41.00 39.22 20.88
CA LEU A 14 41.81 38.12 20.36
C LEU A 14 41.31 36.75 20.84
N LEU A 15 40.85 36.64 22.09
CA LEU A 15 40.22 35.42 22.62
C LEU A 15 38.86 35.10 21.98
N PHE A 16 38.09 36.12 21.59
CA PHE A 16 36.78 35.91 20.95
C PHE A 16 36.92 35.42 19.50
N THR A 17 38.00 35.78 18.81
CA THR A 17 38.26 35.31 17.43
C THR A 17 38.69 33.85 17.32
N TRP A 18 39.15 33.22 18.41
CA TRP A 18 39.48 31.78 18.42
C TRP A 18 38.28 30.89 18.75
N ALA A 19 37.24 31.43 19.39
CA ALA A 19 36.04 30.67 19.75
C ALA A 19 35.12 30.38 18.56
N VAL A 20 35.22 31.15 17.46
CA VAL A 20 34.31 31.05 16.30
C VAL A 20 34.68 30.01 15.25
N SER A 21 35.81 29.31 15.39
CA SER A 21 36.29 28.32 14.39
C SER A 21 35.87 26.86 14.67
N SER A 22 34.97 26.59 15.63
CA SER A 22 34.72 25.24 16.15
C SER A 22 33.46 24.51 15.62
N SER A 23 32.85 24.94 14.51
CA SER A 23 31.62 24.29 14.01
C SER A 23 31.53 24.20 12.50
N ALA A 24 32.44 23.44 11.88
CA ALA A 24 32.30 22.97 10.49
C ALA A 24 33.19 21.75 10.16
N GLN A 25 33.26 20.74 11.02
CA GLN A 25 33.91 19.47 10.63
C GLN A 25 32.98 18.71 9.67
N SER A 26 33.23 18.85 8.37
CA SER A 26 32.63 18.04 7.31
C SER A 26 33.45 16.78 7.11
N ARG A 27 32.80 15.62 7.06
CA ARG A 27 33.40 14.34 6.68
C ARG A 27 33.05 14.00 5.24
N VAL A 28 34.02 13.51 4.50
CA VAL A 28 33.80 13.07 3.11
C VAL A 28 33.49 11.57 3.13
N ILE A 29 32.30 11.22 2.66
CA ILE A 29 31.85 9.85 2.52
C ILE A 29 31.97 9.47 1.05
N SER A 30 32.68 8.38 0.77
CA SER A 30 32.81 7.82 -0.56
C SER A 30 32.22 6.42 -0.61
N GLY A 31 31.86 5.96 -1.79
CA GLY A 31 31.28 4.64 -1.94
C GLY A 31 30.90 4.31 -3.37
N LYS A 32 30.25 3.15 -3.52
CA LYS A 32 29.75 2.65 -4.79
C LYS A 32 28.32 2.15 -4.65
N VAL A 33 27.47 2.51 -5.60
CA VAL A 33 26.09 2.05 -5.71
C VAL A 33 25.98 1.02 -6.83
N ILE A 34 25.41 -0.14 -6.51
CA ILE A 34 25.21 -1.23 -7.45
C ILE A 34 23.77 -1.75 -7.39
N ASP A 35 23.34 -2.37 -8.48
CA ASP A 35 22.12 -3.14 -8.55
C ASP A 35 22.24 -4.42 -7.70
N SER A 36 21.23 -4.72 -6.89
CA SER A 36 21.21 -5.91 -6.04
C SER A 36 21.05 -7.23 -6.80
N ALA A 37 20.44 -7.22 -7.97
CA ALA A 37 20.17 -8.40 -8.80
C ALA A 37 21.25 -8.61 -9.86
N THR A 38 21.64 -7.55 -10.59
CA THR A 38 22.58 -7.68 -11.71
C THR A 38 24.02 -7.33 -11.36
N THR A 39 24.26 -6.85 -10.13
CA THR A 39 25.56 -6.37 -9.62
C THR A 39 26.22 -5.29 -10.48
N LYS A 40 25.48 -4.69 -11.42
CA LYS A 40 25.94 -3.61 -12.30
C LYS A 40 26.04 -2.29 -11.51
N PRO A 41 27.03 -1.44 -11.80
CA PRO A 41 27.08 -0.09 -11.25
C PRO A 41 25.87 0.73 -11.70
N LEU A 42 25.34 1.57 -10.81
CA LEU A 42 24.21 2.44 -11.09
C LEU A 42 24.68 3.89 -11.24
N ASP A 43 24.56 4.42 -12.46
CA ASP A 43 24.80 5.82 -12.81
C ASP A 43 23.56 6.68 -12.50
N GLY A 44 23.74 7.95 -12.15
CA GLY A 44 22.63 8.89 -11.96
C GLY A 44 21.79 8.69 -10.69
N VAL A 45 22.26 7.93 -9.70
CA VAL A 45 21.58 7.75 -8.42
C VAL A 45 21.64 9.05 -7.62
N SER A 46 20.50 9.57 -7.21
CA SER A 46 20.40 10.76 -6.35
C SER A 46 20.71 10.38 -4.91
N ILE A 47 21.70 11.06 -4.34
CA ILE A 47 22.19 10.85 -2.98
C ILE A 47 21.90 12.12 -2.19
N SER A 48 21.23 11.98 -1.05
CA SER A 48 20.88 13.11 -0.19
C SER A 48 21.23 12.81 1.26
N ALA A 49 21.88 13.75 1.93
CA ALA A 49 22.11 13.70 3.37
C ALA A 49 20.81 14.08 4.10
N VAL A 50 20.26 13.15 4.88
CA VAL A 50 18.94 13.30 5.50
C VAL A 50 18.94 14.50 6.45
N GLY A 51 17.99 15.42 6.26
CA GLY A 51 17.87 16.64 7.06
C GLY A 51 18.72 17.82 6.57
N THR A 52 19.41 17.69 5.43
CA THR A 52 20.18 18.78 4.82
C THR A 52 19.86 18.93 3.34
N THR A 53 20.23 20.06 2.76
CA THR A 53 20.16 20.31 1.31
C THR A 53 21.38 19.76 0.55
N ILE A 54 22.26 19.04 1.25
CA ILE A 54 23.50 18.51 0.66
C ILE A 54 23.21 17.19 -0.03
N GLY A 55 23.54 17.13 -1.31
CA GLY A 55 23.36 15.94 -2.13
C GLY A 55 24.47 15.78 -3.16
N ALA A 56 24.54 14.60 -3.75
CA ALA A 56 25.45 14.24 -4.83
C ALA A 56 24.75 13.26 -5.77
N ILE A 57 25.37 13.00 -6.92
CA ILE A 57 24.90 12.03 -7.90
C ILE A 57 26.02 11.02 -8.13
N THR A 58 25.69 9.75 -8.40
CA THR A 58 26.70 8.76 -8.79
C THR A 58 27.23 9.03 -10.20
N ASN A 59 28.50 8.69 -10.44
CA ASN A 59 29.11 8.70 -11.77
C ASN A 59 28.75 7.43 -12.58
N ALA A 60 29.17 7.37 -13.84
CA ALA A 60 29.01 6.22 -14.73
C ALA A 60 29.50 4.88 -14.14
N ASP A 61 30.55 4.91 -13.32
CA ASP A 61 31.09 3.73 -12.62
C ASP A 61 30.35 3.35 -11.33
N GLY A 62 29.26 4.06 -11.02
CA GLY A 62 28.45 3.93 -9.81
C GLY A 62 29.11 4.50 -8.55
N THR A 63 30.24 5.17 -8.68
CA THR A 63 30.96 5.77 -7.55
C THR A 63 30.34 7.11 -7.14
N PHE A 64 30.42 7.43 -5.85
CA PHE A 64 29.99 8.73 -5.35
C PHE A 64 30.93 9.26 -4.28
N GLN A 65 30.89 10.58 -4.11
CA GLN A 65 31.55 11.30 -3.04
C GLN A 65 30.61 12.39 -2.52
N LEU A 66 30.36 12.39 -1.21
CA LEU A 66 29.47 13.34 -0.55
C LEU A 66 30.15 13.89 0.70
N SER A 67 30.32 15.20 0.77
CA SER A 67 30.81 15.88 1.98
C SER A 67 29.62 16.19 2.89
N VAL A 68 29.54 15.53 4.05
CA VAL A 68 28.43 15.69 4.99
C VAL A 68 28.92 16.25 6.33
N PRO A 69 28.16 17.14 7.00
CA PRO A 69 28.47 17.55 8.35
C PRO A 69 28.46 16.35 9.31
N ASN A 70 29.33 16.36 10.34
CA ASN A 70 29.38 15.31 11.35
C ASN A 70 28.03 15.08 12.09
N ALA A 71 27.12 16.05 12.07
CA ALA A 71 25.79 15.93 12.66
C ALA A 71 24.85 14.99 11.88
N VAL A 72 25.11 14.75 10.59
CA VAL A 72 24.24 13.91 9.76
C VAL A 72 24.70 12.46 9.83
N ASN A 73 23.80 11.57 10.24
CA ASN A 73 24.09 10.14 10.39
C ASN A 73 23.42 9.25 9.34
N GLN A 74 22.62 9.81 8.43
CA GLN A 74 21.87 9.04 7.44
C GLN A 74 21.99 9.64 6.05
N ILE A 75 22.18 8.78 5.06
CA ILE A 75 22.18 9.13 3.63
C ILE A 75 21.05 8.35 2.97
N ARG A 76 20.22 9.07 2.21
CA ARG A 76 19.14 8.51 1.40
C ARG A 76 19.58 8.45 -0.05
N PHE A 77 19.45 7.26 -0.62
CA PHE A 77 19.69 6.95 -2.02
C PHE A 77 18.34 6.76 -2.71
N SER A 78 18.13 7.44 -3.82
CA SER A 78 16.93 7.35 -4.64
C SER A 78 17.34 7.29 -6.12
N TYR A 79 16.69 6.41 -6.86
CA TYR A 79 16.93 6.26 -8.29
C TYR A 79 15.63 5.87 -8.99
N LEU A 80 15.47 6.29 -10.24
CA LEU A 80 14.25 6.08 -11.01
C LEU A 80 14.03 4.58 -11.21
N ASN A 81 12.82 4.08 -10.92
CA ASN A 81 12.47 2.64 -10.93
C ASN A 81 13.17 1.78 -9.86
N TYR A 82 13.78 2.39 -8.83
CA TYR A 82 14.39 1.70 -7.70
C TYR A 82 13.85 2.19 -6.36
N GLY A 83 13.90 1.30 -5.36
CA GLY A 83 13.42 1.60 -4.02
C GLY A 83 14.33 2.64 -3.36
N THR A 84 13.74 3.59 -2.62
CA THR A 84 14.54 4.48 -1.79
C THR A 84 15.20 3.68 -0.67
N LYS A 85 16.51 3.82 -0.50
CA LYS A 85 17.25 3.16 0.57
C LYS A 85 17.93 4.19 1.44
N THR A 86 17.69 4.14 2.75
CA THR A 86 18.39 4.97 3.72
C THR A 86 19.44 4.13 4.41
N VAL A 87 20.69 4.59 4.39
CA VAL A 87 21.84 3.92 5.00
C VAL A 87 22.44 4.84 6.06
N SER A 88 22.68 4.29 7.24
CA SER A 88 23.39 5.00 8.30
C SER A 88 24.88 5.11 7.96
N ILE A 89 25.46 6.28 8.17
CA ILE A 89 26.89 6.53 7.94
C ILE A 89 27.67 5.88 9.08
N THR A 90 28.38 4.79 8.78
CA THR A 90 29.42 4.23 9.64
C THR A 90 30.75 4.97 9.40
N ASN A 91 31.69 4.92 10.34
CA ASN A 91 33.02 5.55 10.21
C ASN A 91 33.88 4.96 9.07
N SER A 92 33.36 4.00 8.32
CA SER A 92 33.99 3.43 7.15
C SER A 92 33.90 4.42 5.99
N SER A 93 35.04 4.85 5.48
CA SER A 93 35.17 5.79 4.37
C SER A 93 34.64 5.27 3.03
N ASN A 94 34.35 3.97 2.92
CA ASN A 94 33.88 3.31 1.70
C ASN A 94 32.57 2.54 1.96
N LEU A 95 31.46 3.04 1.42
CA LEU A 95 30.14 2.41 1.51
C LEU A 95 29.77 1.69 0.22
N LEU A 96 29.44 0.40 0.32
CA LEU A 96 28.83 -0.34 -0.79
C LEU A 96 27.31 -0.39 -0.59
N VAL A 97 26.56 0.27 -1.46
CA VAL A 97 25.10 0.37 -1.39
C VAL A 97 24.47 -0.44 -2.51
N LYS A 98 23.72 -1.47 -2.13
CA LYS A 98 22.90 -2.25 -3.08
C LYS A 98 21.49 -1.69 -3.13
N LEU A 99 21.06 -1.22 -4.30
CA LEU A 99 19.67 -0.83 -4.55
C LEU A 99 18.92 -1.98 -5.21
N SER A 100 17.68 -2.17 -4.78
CA SER A 100 16.77 -3.15 -5.39
C SER A 100 15.85 -2.39 -6.33
N ALA A 101 15.77 -2.86 -7.58
CA ALA A 101 14.76 -2.36 -8.51
C ALA A 101 13.37 -2.54 -7.88
N ILE A 102 12.51 -1.54 -8.07
CA ILE A 102 11.10 -1.69 -7.73
C ILE A 102 10.54 -2.63 -8.79
N ASN A 103 10.50 -3.91 -8.46
CA ASN A 103 9.54 -4.81 -9.08
C ASN A 103 8.18 -4.35 -8.57
N ASN A 104 7.59 -3.36 -9.25
CA ASN A 104 6.15 -3.18 -9.23
C ASN A 104 5.58 -4.44 -9.92
N VAL A 105 5.62 -5.57 -9.23
CA VAL A 105 4.41 -6.38 -9.19
C VAL A 105 3.43 -5.42 -8.56
N LEU A 106 2.71 -4.69 -9.42
CA LEU A 106 1.47 -4.06 -9.04
C LEU A 106 0.77 -5.15 -8.23
N LYS A 107 0.71 -4.98 -6.91
CA LYS A 107 -0.30 -5.71 -6.15
C LYS A 107 -1.55 -5.24 -6.83
N GLU A 108 -2.08 -6.13 -7.66
CA GLU A 108 -3.35 -6.00 -8.32
C GLU A 108 -4.28 -5.40 -7.27
N VAL A 109 -4.48 -4.10 -7.42
CA VAL A 109 -5.44 -3.37 -6.64
C VAL A 109 -6.70 -4.08 -7.05
N VAL A 110 -7.23 -4.92 -6.18
CA VAL A 110 -8.58 -5.44 -6.36
C VAL A 110 -9.43 -4.18 -6.45
N VAL A 111 -9.76 -3.80 -7.68
CA VAL A 111 -10.39 -2.53 -8.00
C VAL A 111 -11.86 -2.72 -7.71
N VAL A 112 -12.24 -2.62 -6.45
CA VAL A 112 -13.64 -2.47 -6.10
C VAL A 112 -13.93 -0.98 -6.14
N SER A 113 -14.16 -0.46 -7.35
CA SER A 113 -14.63 0.90 -7.54
C SER A 113 -16.10 0.96 -7.13
N VAL A 114 -16.32 1.18 -5.84
CA VAL A 114 -17.65 1.43 -5.28
C VAL A 114 -17.79 2.92 -5.02
N GLY A 115 -18.18 3.66 -6.04
CA GLY A 115 -18.99 4.88 -5.91
C GLY A 115 -18.41 6.14 -5.25
N TYR A 116 -17.66 6.12 -4.14
CA TYR A 116 -17.30 7.36 -3.41
C TYR A 116 -15.99 7.32 -2.58
N GLY A 117 -15.05 6.40 -2.83
CA GLY A 117 -13.71 6.47 -2.21
C GLY A 117 -12.96 5.13 -2.14
N THR A 118 -11.64 5.20 -2.00
CA THR A 118 -10.74 4.04 -1.79
C THR A 118 -10.53 3.83 -0.29
N LEU A 119 -11.00 2.71 0.26
CA LEU A 119 -10.77 2.35 1.67
C LEU A 119 -9.73 1.24 1.78
N ASP A 120 -8.76 1.42 2.67
CA ASP A 120 -7.76 0.40 2.97
C ASP A 120 -8.42 -0.84 3.59
N LYS A 121 -7.94 -2.05 3.25
CA LYS A 121 -8.37 -3.33 3.88
C LYS A 121 -8.28 -3.31 5.42
N ARG A 122 -7.50 -2.38 5.98
CA ARG A 122 -7.32 -2.15 7.42
C ARG A 122 -8.42 -1.31 8.08
N GLU A 123 -9.13 -0.47 7.31
CA GLU A 123 -10.23 0.37 7.81
C GLU A 123 -11.59 -0.31 7.69
N VAL A 124 -11.63 -1.47 7.05
CA VAL A 124 -12.82 -2.29 6.90
C VAL A 124 -13.20 -2.92 8.23
N SER A 125 -14.25 -2.39 8.86
CA SER A 125 -14.89 -2.98 10.05
C SER A 125 -15.24 -4.47 9.81
N SER A 126 -15.30 -5.27 10.87
CA SER A 126 -15.59 -6.73 10.89
C SER A 126 -16.89 -7.17 10.19
N ALA A 127 -17.65 -6.20 9.68
CA ALA A 127 -18.87 -6.35 8.93
C ALA A 127 -18.68 -6.64 7.43
N ILE A 128 -17.48 -6.55 6.86
CA ILE A 128 -17.24 -6.89 5.44
C ILE A 128 -16.39 -8.15 5.34
N THR A 129 -16.73 -9.04 4.39
CA THR A 129 -16.00 -10.28 4.11
C THR A 129 -15.65 -10.31 2.64
N HIS A 130 -14.36 -10.38 2.34
CA HIS A 130 -13.82 -10.44 0.99
C HIS A 130 -13.50 -11.89 0.63
N VAL A 131 -13.98 -12.35 -0.52
CA VAL A 131 -13.70 -13.67 -1.08
C VAL A 131 -13.07 -13.49 -2.45
N GLY A 132 -11.84 -13.97 -2.63
CA GLY A 132 -11.13 -13.86 -3.89
C GLY A 132 -11.59 -14.91 -4.91
N GLY A 133 -11.48 -14.62 -6.21
CA GLY A 133 -11.85 -15.55 -7.29
C GLY A 133 -11.15 -16.91 -7.20
N GLY A 134 -9.89 -16.95 -6.75
CA GLY A 134 -9.17 -18.20 -6.52
C GLY A 134 -9.81 -19.08 -5.43
N GLU A 135 -10.43 -18.49 -4.40
CA GLU A 135 -11.12 -19.23 -3.35
C GLU A 135 -12.46 -19.80 -3.82
N LEU A 136 -13.12 -19.10 -4.75
CA LEU A 136 -14.35 -19.58 -5.38
C LEU A 136 -14.04 -20.85 -6.19
N GLN A 137 -12.98 -20.85 -7.01
CA GLN A 137 -12.61 -21.97 -7.88
C GLN A 137 -12.23 -23.27 -7.13
N THR A 138 -11.98 -23.21 -5.81
CA THR A 138 -11.70 -24.41 -5.01
C THR A 138 -12.92 -25.29 -4.75
N VAL A 139 -14.13 -24.77 -4.99
CA VAL A 139 -15.38 -25.49 -4.81
C VAL A 139 -15.97 -25.81 -6.18
N ALA A 140 -16.19 -27.09 -6.45
CA ALA A 140 -16.88 -27.54 -7.66
C ALA A 140 -18.39 -27.25 -7.52
N SER A 141 -18.79 -26.03 -7.85
CA SER A 141 -20.19 -25.61 -7.89
C SER A 141 -20.54 -25.04 -9.26
N ASN A 142 -21.80 -25.18 -9.67
CA ASN A 142 -22.33 -24.61 -10.90
C ASN A 142 -22.75 -23.14 -10.77
N SER A 143 -22.94 -22.64 -9.54
CA SER A 143 -23.32 -21.26 -9.25
C SER A 143 -22.30 -20.57 -8.33
N PRO A 144 -21.91 -19.31 -8.60
CA PRO A 144 -21.07 -18.52 -7.70
C PRO A 144 -21.62 -18.40 -6.28
N LEU A 145 -22.95 -18.42 -6.13
CA LEU A 145 -23.57 -18.38 -4.81
C LEU A 145 -23.19 -19.59 -3.98
N GLN A 146 -23.26 -20.79 -4.56
CA GLN A 146 -22.96 -22.01 -3.84
C GLN A 146 -21.47 -22.09 -3.45
N ALA A 147 -20.57 -21.52 -4.26
CA ALA A 147 -19.16 -21.40 -3.92
C ALA A 147 -18.88 -20.51 -2.68
N LEU A 148 -19.75 -19.55 -2.38
CA LEU A 148 -19.65 -18.70 -1.20
C LEU A 148 -20.07 -19.40 0.09
N GLN A 149 -20.79 -20.53 -0.02
CA GLN A 149 -21.26 -21.28 1.14
C GLN A 149 -20.08 -21.74 1.98
N GLY A 150 -20.09 -21.39 3.27
CA GLY A 150 -19.01 -21.72 4.21
C GLY A 150 -17.77 -20.84 4.10
N LYS A 151 -17.64 -19.98 3.07
CA LYS A 151 -16.58 -18.96 2.97
C LYS A 151 -16.95 -17.67 3.70
N VAL A 152 -18.25 -17.34 3.71
CA VAL A 152 -18.77 -16.14 4.38
C VAL A 152 -19.52 -16.53 5.64
N ALA A 153 -19.05 -16.02 6.78
CA ALA A 153 -19.70 -16.26 8.07
C ALA A 153 -21.10 -15.61 8.11
N GLY A 154 -22.12 -16.41 8.46
CA GLY A 154 -23.50 -15.98 8.55
C GLY A 154 -24.24 -15.93 7.21
N LEU A 155 -23.64 -16.41 6.11
CA LEU A 155 -24.34 -16.61 4.85
C LEU A 155 -25.01 -17.99 4.85
N THR A 156 -26.32 -18.02 4.64
CA THR A 156 -27.09 -19.24 4.48
C THR A 156 -27.68 -19.27 3.08
N ILE A 157 -27.45 -20.37 2.39
CA ILE A 157 -27.92 -20.58 1.02
C ILE A 157 -28.76 -21.84 1.04
N THR A 158 -30.03 -21.70 0.69
CA THR A 158 -31.01 -22.79 0.67
C THR A 158 -31.54 -22.94 -0.75
N ASN A 159 -31.28 -24.08 -1.37
CA ASN A 159 -31.91 -24.44 -2.64
C ASN A 159 -33.33 -24.91 -2.36
N GLY A 160 -34.33 -24.21 -2.91
CA GLY A 160 -35.74 -24.49 -2.65
C GLY A 160 -36.25 -25.79 -3.29
N ALA A 161 -35.52 -26.33 -4.27
CA ALA A 161 -35.84 -27.60 -4.94
C ALA A 161 -34.64 -28.55 -4.83
N THR A 162 -34.84 -29.65 -4.11
CA THR A 162 -33.82 -30.69 -3.92
C THR A 162 -33.52 -31.36 -5.27
N GLY A 163 -32.39 -31.01 -5.88
CA GLY A 163 -31.91 -31.66 -7.12
C GLY A 163 -32.23 -30.93 -8.43
N ASP A 164 -32.81 -29.73 -8.39
CA ASP A 164 -32.99 -28.90 -9.60
C ASP A 164 -31.82 -27.89 -9.73
N PRO A 165 -30.91 -28.09 -10.71
CA PRO A 165 -29.77 -27.20 -10.95
C PRO A 165 -30.17 -25.83 -11.52
N ASN A 166 -31.41 -25.65 -11.96
CA ASN A 166 -31.95 -24.40 -12.50
C ASN A 166 -32.83 -23.64 -11.48
N SER A 167 -32.98 -24.18 -10.26
CA SER A 167 -33.71 -23.50 -9.19
C SER A 167 -32.88 -22.37 -8.60
N VAL A 168 -33.53 -21.21 -8.39
CA VAL A 168 -32.85 -20.03 -7.83
C VAL A 168 -32.62 -20.26 -6.32
N PRO A 169 -31.36 -20.26 -5.85
CA PRO A 169 -31.04 -20.39 -4.43
C PRO A 169 -31.58 -19.19 -3.64
N SER A 170 -32.25 -19.45 -2.51
CA SER A 170 -32.58 -18.42 -1.53
C SER A 170 -31.35 -18.14 -0.67
N VAL A 171 -30.85 -16.90 -0.72
CA VAL A 171 -29.69 -16.45 0.03
C VAL A 171 -30.13 -15.56 1.19
N GLN A 172 -29.61 -15.82 2.38
CA GLN A 172 -29.86 -15.03 3.58
C GLN A 172 -28.56 -14.70 4.28
N LEU A 173 -28.37 -13.44 4.67
CA LEU A 173 -27.19 -13.00 5.39
C LEU A 173 -27.58 -12.62 6.81
N ARG A 174 -27.05 -13.37 7.79
CA ARG A 174 -27.38 -13.32 9.23
C ARG A 174 -28.83 -13.70 9.55
N GLY A 175 -29.42 -14.59 8.75
CA GLY A 175 -30.77 -15.12 8.95
C GLY A 175 -31.89 -14.21 8.45
N VAL A 176 -33.14 -14.58 8.77
CA VAL A 176 -34.33 -13.85 8.33
C VAL A 176 -34.42 -12.48 9.01
N SER A 177 -34.25 -11.41 8.23
CA SER A 177 -34.28 -10.03 8.75
C SER A 177 -35.68 -9.40 8.71
N SER A 178 -36.63 -10.01 8.00
CA SER A 178 -38.00 -9.50 7.89
C SER A 178 -39.02 -10.62 7.66
N ARG A 179 -40.25 -10.44 8.14
CA ARG A 179 -41.38 -11.34 7.84
C ARG A 179 -42.10 -11.00 6.53
N ASN A 180 -41.87 -9.81 5.97
CA ASN A 180 -42.67 -9.26 4.86
C ASN A 180 -41.85 -8.56 3.76
N ALA A 181 -40.61 -8.11 4.06
CA ALA A 181 -39.69 -7.57 3.07
C ALA A 181 -38.82 -8.71 2.51
N GLY A 182 -38.58 -8.71 1.19
CA GLY A 182 -37.81 -9.75 0.50
C GLY A 182 -36.56 -10.17 1.28
N LEU A 183 -36.38 -11.47 1.49
CA LEU A 183 -35.43 -12.04 2.44
C LEU A 183 -33.97 -12.02 1.95
N GLY A 184 -33.75 -11.63 0.70
CA GLY A 184 -32.44 -11.68 0.05
C GLY A 184 -31.58 -10.43 0.29
N PRO A 185 -30.25 -10.58 0.23
CA PRO A 185 -29.33 -9.45 0.17
C PRO A 185 -29.45 -8.71 -1.17
N LEU A 186 -28.96 -7.48 -1.21
CA LEU A 186 -28.87 -6.70 -2.45
C LEU A 186 -27.64 -7.13 -3.26
N TYR A 187 -27.83 -7.51 -4.52
CA TYR A 187 -26.73 -7.83 -5.44
C TYR A 187 -26.29 -6.61 -6.23
N ILE A 188 -24.97 -6.41 -6.32
CA ILE A 188 -24.33 -5.36 -7.09
C ILE A 188 -23.25 -6.01 -7.94
N VAL A 189 -23.33 -5.84 -9.26
CA VAL A 189 -22.36 -6.41 -10.20
C VAL A 189 -21.70 -5.26 -10.93
N ASN A 190 -20.39 -5.10 -10.77
CA ASN A 190 -19.62 -4.01 -11.38
C ASN A 190 -20.22 -2.61 -11.14
N GLY A 191 -20.83 -2.40 -9.97
CA GLY A 191 -21.50 -1.14 -9.60
C GLY A 191 -22.97 -1.03 -10.04
N VAL A 192 -23.51 -2.00 -10.78
CA VAL A 192 -24.93 -2.05 -11.20
C VAL A 192 -25.76 -2.82 -10.18
N ILE A 193 -26.81 -2.18 -9.66
CA ILE A 193 -27.70 -2.73 -8.64
C ILE A 193 -28.75 -3.63 -9.28
N GLY A 194 -29.05 -4.78 -8.66
CA GLY A 194 -30.15 -5.67 -9.06
C GLY A 194 -29.79 -6.65 -10.17
N ALA A 195 -28.49 -6.84 -10.43
CA ALA A 195 -28.01 -7.84 -11.36
C ALA A 195 -28.25 -9.26 -10.83
N ASN A 196 -28.58 -10.18 -11.75
CA ASN A 196 -28.75 -11.58 -11.41
C ASN A 196 -27.37 -12.28 -11.37
N ILE A 197 -26.98 -12.74 -10.18
CA ILE A 197 -25.72 -13.45 -9.96
C ILE A 197 -25.67 -14.83 -10.64
N ASP A 198 -26.82 -15.45 -10.89
CA ASP A 198 -26.90 -16.79 -11.48
C ASP A 198 -26.44 -16.81 -12.96
N ASN A 199 -26.53 -15.67 -13.64
CA ASN A 199 -26.10 -15.54 -15.03
C ASN A 199 -24.60 -15.24 -15.18
N ILE A 200 -23.86 -15.17 -14.07
CA ILE A 200 -22.43 -14.84 -14.08
C ILE A 200 -21.63 -16.13 -13.94
N ASN A 201 -20.71 -16.36 -14.88
CA ASN A 201 -19.78 -17.46 -14.78
C ASN A 201 -18.81 -17.20 -13.62
N GLN A 202 -18.64 -18.19 -12.75
CA GLN A 202 -17.70 -18.13 -11.62
C GLN A 202 -16.27 -17.80 -12.05
N ASN A 203 -15.85 -18.23 -13.25
CA ASN A 203 -14.51 -17.96 -13.77
C ASN A 203 -14.29 -16.50 -14.15
N ASP A 204 -15.36 -15.76 -14.42
CA ASP A 204 -15.31 -14.34 -14.77
C ASP A 204 -15.33 -13.45 -13.53
N ILE A 205 -15.46 -14.03 -12.34
CA ILE A 205 -15.46 -13.29 -11.08
C ILE A 205 -14.01 -13.07 -10.62
N GLU A 206 -13.66 -11.81 -10.42
CA GLU A 206 -12.38 -11.41 -9.82
C GLU A 206 -12.47 -11.52 -8.29
N SER A 207 -13.53 -10.96 -7.72
CA SER A 207 -13.77 -10.96 -6.28
C SER A 207 -15.24 -10.77 -5.92
N ILE A 208 -15.59 -11.23 -4.72
CA ILE A 208 -16.91 -11.02 -4.11
C ILE A 208 -16.72 -10.39 -2.72
N ASP A 209 -17.32 -9.24 -2.51
CA ASP A 209 -17.37 -8.56 -1.22
C ASP A 209 -18.76 -8.63 -0.62
N VAL A 210 -18.85 -9.21 0.57
CA VAL A 210 -20.11 -9.33 1.30
C VAL A 210 -20.12 -8.37 2.48
N LEU A 211 -21.01 -7.39 2.42
CA LEU A 211 -21.27 -6.41 3.47
C LEU A 211 -22.45 -6.88 4.31
N LYS A 212 -22.23 -7.04 5.62
CA LYS A 212 -23.25 -7.46 6.59
C LYS A 212 -24.11 -6.25 6.99
N GLY A 213 -25.41 -6.50 7.20
CA GLY A 213 -26.50 -5.50 7.29
C GLY A 213 -26.17 -4.11 7.82
N GLY A 214 -25.50 -3.97 8.97
CA GLY A 214 -25.16 -2.66 9.54
C GLY A 214 -24.22 -1.81 8.67
N ALA A 215 -23.17 -2.42 8.09
CA ALA A 215 -22.25 -1.73 7.20
C ALA A 215 -22.84 -1.52 5.80
N ALA A 216 -23.63 -2.49 5.33
CA ALA A 216 -24.34 -2.39 4.06
C ALA A 216 -25.39 -1.27 4.06
N SER A 217 -26.17 -1.13 5.15
CA SER A 217 -27.18 -0.08 5.30
C SER A 217 -26.57 1.33 5.38
N ALA A 218 -25.39 1.47 5.98
CA ALA A 218 -24.68 2.74 6.02
C ALA A 218 -24.29 3.27 4.64
N ILE A 219 -24.04 2.37 3.68
CA ILE A 219 -23.59 2.74 2.32
C ILE A 219 -24.77 2.75 1.33
N TYR A 220 -25.67 1.76 1.40
CA TYR A 220 -26.74 1.53 0.42
C TYR A 220 -28.16 1.78 0.97
N GLY A 221 -28.27 2.36 2.17
CA GLY A 221 -29.54 2.72 2.79
C GLY A 221 -30.41 1.51 3.13
N THR A 222 -31.73 1.71 3.15
CA THR A 222 -32.72 0.70 3.54
C THR A 222 -32.66 -0.57 2.70
N ARG A 223 -32.22 -0.47 1.44
CA ARG A 223 -32.02 -1.62 0.53
C ARG A 223 -30.85 -2.52 0.93
N GLY A 224 -29.88 -1.99 1.66
CA GLY A 224 -28.75 -2.75 2.20
C GLY A 224 -29.01 -3.36 3.58
N GLY A 225 -30.21 -3.20 4.15
CA GLY A 225 -30.55 -3.69 5.50
C GLY A 225 -30.37 -5.20 5.67
N ASN A 226 -30.66 -5.97 4.62
CA ASN A 226 -30.50 -7.43 4.58
C ASN A 226 -29.07 -7.87 4.16
N GLY A 227 -28.15 -6.93 4.02
CA GLY A 227 -26.80 -7.16 3.48
C GLY A 227 -26.68 -6.83 2.00
N VAL A 228 -25.44 -6.63 1.56
CA VAL A 228 -25.09 -6.33 0.16
C VAL A 228 -23.98 -7.28 -0.27
N ILE A 229 -24.15 -7.88 -1.45
CA ILE A 229 -23.13 -8.72 -2.10
C ILE A 229 -22.69 -7.97 -3.34
N ILE A 230 -21.43 -7.51 -3.32
CA ILE A 230 -20.77 -6.83 -4.43
C ILE A 230 -19.92 -7.84 -5.16
N ILE A 231 -20.08 -7.89 -6.47
CA ILE A 231 -19.38 -8.79 -7.38
C ILE A 231 -18.59 -7.94 -8.34
N THR A 232 -17.29 -8.17 -8.36
CA THR A 232 -16.38 -7.57 -9.32
C THR A 232 -16.01 -8.64 -10.32
N THR A 233 -16.32 -8.43 -11.59
CA THR A 233 -15.91 -9.35 -12.66
C THR A 233 -14.56 -8.93 -13.20
N LYS A 234 -13.77 -9.91 -13.63
CA LYS A 234 -12.52 -9.70 -14.35
C LYS A 234 -12.79 -8.81 -15.55
N ARG A 235 -12.04 -7.71 -15.64
CA ARG A 235 -12.01 -6.88 -16.84
C ARG A 235 -10.84 -7.33 -17.69
N GLY A 236 -11.02 -7.38 -19.01
CA GLY A 236 -9.89 -7.55 -19.92
C GLY A 236 -8.88 -6.46 -19.61
N THR A 237 -7.63 -6.84 -19.36
CA THR A 237 -6.52 -5.89 -19.34
C THR A 237 -6.51 -5.22 -20.70
N SER A 238 -6.88 -3.94 -20.73
CA SER A 238 -6.74 -3.14 -21.94
C SER A 238 -5.26 -3.11 -22.29
N GLU A 239 -4.91 -3.67 -23.45
CA GLU A 239 -3.69 -3.30 -24.16
C GLU A 239 -3.71 -1.79 -24.49
#